data_AF-A0A651DSI5-F1
#
_entry.id   AF-A0A651DSI5-F1
#
_cell.length_a   1.000
_cell.length_b   1.000
_cell.length_c   1.000
_cell.angle_alpha   90.00
_cell.angle_beta   90.00
_cell.angle_gamma   90.00
#
_symmetry.space_group_name_H-M   'P 1'
#
loop_
_entity.id
_entity.type
_entity.pdbx_description
1 polymer ?
#
loop_
_entity_poly.entity_id
_entity_poly.type
_entity_poly.pdbx_seq_one_letter_code
_entity_poly.pdbx_strand_id
1 'polypeptide(L)' 'LPVPEGWTSEEFADMLLEKAHVVTAPGSGFGTHGEGFLRTALLAPEERLKEAAERIGKLGIF' A
#
# COMPACT_ATOMS: atom_id res chain seq x y z
N LEU A 1 -0.76 1.75 7.20
CA LEU A 1 -1.49 2.80 6.45
C LEU A 1 -2.93 2.35 6.33
N PRO A 2 -3.95 3.17 6.64
CA PRO A 2 -5.34 2.79 6.43
C PRO A 2 -5.61 2.62 4.93
N VAL A 3 -6.45 1.65 4.60
CA VAL A 3 -6.95 1.38 3.26
C VAL A 3 -8.17 2.28 3.01
N PRO A 4 -8.35 2.85 1.80
CA PRO A 4 -9.56 3.61 1.46
C PRO A 4 -10.85 2.82 1.63
N GLU A 5 -11.96 3.51 1.90
CA GLU A 5 -13.28 2.86 2.00
C GLU A 5 -13.66 2.13 0.71
N GLY A 6 -14.30 0.96 0.86
CA GLY A 6 -14.72 0.12 -0.27
C GLY A 6 -13.64 -0.84 -0.79
N TRP A 7 -12.46 -0.88 -0.17
CA TRP A 7 -11.39 -1.80 -0.50
C TRP A 7 -11.06 -2.71 0.69
N THR A 8 -10.77 -3.97 0.41
CA THR A 8 -10.06 -4.83 1.36
C THR A 8 -8.56 -4.53 1.36
N SER A 9 -7.87 -4.95 2.42
CA SER A 9 -6.43 -4.80 2.54
C SER A 9 -5.65 -5.53 1.43
N GLU A 10 -6.17 -6.65 0.95
CA GLU A 10 -5.60 -7.44 -0.16
C GLU A 10 -5.81 -6.75 -1.51
N GLU A 11 -7.05 -6.37 -1.84
CA GLU A 11 -7.37 -5.68 -3.10
C GLU A 11 -6.58 -4.39 -3.25
N PHE A 12 -6.42 -3.64 -2.15
CA PHE A 12 -5.65 -2.40 -2.20
C PHE A 12 -4.15 -2.66 -2.36
N ALA A 13 -3.60 -3.70 -1.72
CA ALA A 13 -2.20 -4.09 -1.91
C ALA A 13 -1.92 -4.49 -3.37
N ASP A 14 -2.81 -5.29 -3.97
CA ASP A 14 -2.72 -5.71 -5.37
C ASP A 14 -2.84 -4.54 -6.34
N MET A 15 -3.78 -3.63 -6.11
CA MET A 15 -3.92 -2.43 -6.94
C MET A 15 -2.66 -1.56 -6.92
N LEU A 16 -2.04 -1.36 -5.75
CA LEU A 16 -0.76 -0.63 -5.66
C LEU A 16 0.38 -1.35 -6.41
N LEU A 17 0.40 -2.68 -6.36
CA LEU A 17 1.36 -3.48 -7.12
C LEU A 17 1.15 -3.32 -8.63
N GLU A 18 -0.08 -3.44 -9.11
CA GLU A 18 -0.41 -3.41 -10.54
C GLU A 18 -0.30 -2.00 -11.15
N LYS A 19 -0.77 -0.97 -10.43
CA LYS A 19 -0.92 0.39 -10.96
C LYS A 19 0.23 1.31 -10.60
N ALA A 20 0.77 1.19 -9.38
CA ALA A 20 1.91 2.01 -8.93
C ALA A 20 3.25 1.26 -8.99
N HIS A 21 3.26 -0.05 -9.27
CA HIS A 21 4.46 -0.88 -9.18
C HIS A 21 5.12 -0.78 -7.79
N VAL A 22 4.29 -0.75 -6.74
CA VAL A 22 4.74 -0.71 -5.34
C VAL A 22 4.16 -1.90 -4.60
N VAL A 23 5.04 -2.80 -4.15
CA VAL A 23 4.64 -3.92 -3.29
C VAL A 23 4.41 -3.41 -1.86
N THR A 24 3.27 -3.79 -1.28
CA THR A 24 2.96 -3.61 0.13
C THR A 24 2.49 -4.94 0.71
N ALA A 25 2.48 -5.08 2.04
CA ALA A 25 1.93 -6.28 2.68
C ALA A 25 0.49 -5.98 3.15
N PRO A 26 -0.50 -6.78 2.75
CA PRO A 26 -1.87 -6.63 3.22
C PRO A 26 -1.94 -6.91 4.72
N GLY A 27 -2.70 -6.08 5.43
CA GLY A 27 -2.85 -6.19 6.88
C GLY A 27 -3.58 -7.46 7.32
N SER A 28 -4.46 -8.01 6.48
CA SER A 28 -5.12 -9.31 6.71
C SER A 28 -4.15 -10.44 7.03
N GLY A 29 -2.95 -10.42 6.44
CA GLY A 29 -1.87 -11.39 6.70
C GLY A 29 -1.31 -11.34 8.13
N PHE A 30 -1.63 -10.31 8.92
CA PHE A 30 -1.23 -10.13 10.32
C PHE A 30 -2.36 -10.44 11.32
N GLY A 31 -3.49 -10.97 10.82
CA GLY A 31 -4.67 -11.32 11.61
C GLY A 31 -5.86 -10.41 11.33
N THR A 32 -7.01 -10.75 11.90
CA THR A 32 -8.30 -10.09 11.62
C THR A 32 -8.31 -8.59 11.92
N HIS A 33 -7.51 -8.16 12.90
CA HIS A 33 -7.40 -6.74 13.28
C HIS A 33 -6.49 -5.92 12.33
N GLY A 34 -5.78 -6.58 11.41
CA GLY A 34 -5.00 -5.90 10.38
C GLY A 34 -5.82 -5.56 9.14
N GLU A 35 -7.05 -6.08 9.01
CA GLU A 35 -7.93 -5.73 7.90
C GLU A 35 -8.21 -4.22 7.87
N GLY A 36 -8.31 -3.65 6.67
CA GLY A 36 -8.37 -2.19 6.48
C GLY A 36 -7.03 -1.46 6.64
N PHE A 37 -5.91 -2.18 6.77
CA PHE A 37 -4.56 -1.58 6.82
C PHE A 37 -3.57 -2.26 5.86
N LEU A 38 -2.56 -1.50 5.45
CA LEU A 38 -1.35 -1.97 4.79
C LEU A 38 -0.11 -1.79 5.68
N ARG A 39 0.85 -2.70 5.51
CA ARG A 39 2.21 -2.58 6.05
C ARG A 39 3.21 -2.29 4.93
N THR A 40 4.00 -1.24 5.12
CA THR A 40 5.06 -0.79 4.19
C THR A 40 6.42 -0.88 4.86
N ALA A 41 7.42 -1.42 4.17
CA ALA A 41 8.79 -1.43 4.66
C ALA A 41 9.52 -0.13 4.28
N LEU A 42 10.23 0.48 5.23
CA LEU A 42 11.06 1.67 5.01
C LEU A 42 12.56 1.31 4.94
N LEU A 43 12.85 0.11 4.43
CA LEU A 43 14.19 -0.48 4.40
C LEU A 43 14.95 -0.19 3.09
N ALA A 44 14.43 0.73 2.27
CA ALA A 44 15.04 1.15 1.02
C ALA A 44 15.63 2.57 1.17
N PRO A 45 16.57 2.98 0.28
CA PRO A 45 17.06 4.36 0.24
C PRO A 45 15.93 5.39 0.15
N GLU A 46 16.15 6.57 0.72
CA GLU A 46 15.14 7.64 0.79
C GLU A 46 14.57 8.00 -0.59
N GLU A 47 15.41 8.02 -1.62
CA GLU A 47 15.02 8.31 -3.00
C GLU A 47 14.01 7.28 -3.53
N ARG A 48 14.19 5.99 -3.19
CA ARG A 48 13.27 4.92 -3.58
C ARG A 48 11.94 5.03 -2.83
N LEU A 49 11.97 5.41 -1.56
CA LEU A 49 10.76 5.62 -0.77
C LEU A 49 9.96 6.81 -1.29
N LYS A 50 10.63 7.91 -1.65
CA LYS A 50 10.02 9.09 -2.29
C LYS A 50 9.39 8.73 -3.63
N GLU A 51 10.12 8.00 -4.48
CA GLU A 51 9.61 7.51 -5.76
C GLU A 51 8.35 6.66 -5.58
N ALA A 52 8.34 5.73 -4.62
CA ALA A 52 7.16 4.92 -4.33
C ALA A 52 5.97 5.80 -3.89
N ALA A 53 6.19 6.76 -3.00
CA ALA A 53 5.15 7.69 -2.55
C ALA A 53 4.59 8.54 -3.70
N GLU A 54 5.46 9.04 -4.60
CA GLU A 54 5.04 9.81 -5.77
C GLU A 54 4.21 8.98 -6.76
N ARG A 55 4.60 7.72 -7.01
CA ARG A 55 3.84 6.80 -7.88
C ARG A 55 2.45 6.52 -7.32
N ILE A 56 2.34 6.29 -6.01
CA ILE A 56 1.05 6.12 -5.32
C ILE A 56 0.22 7.40 -5.42
N GLY A 57 0.83 8.57 -5.19
CA GLY A 57 0.14 9.87 -5.27
C GLY A 57 -0.46 10.16 -6.66
N LYS A 58 0.20 9.72 -7.74
CA LYS A 58 -0.30 9.86 -9.12
C LYS A 58 -1.59 9.09 -9.41
N LEU A 59 -1.97 8.13 -8.55
CA LEU A 59 -3.21 7.36 -8.72
C LEU A 59 -4.47 8.15 -8.30
N GLY A 60 -4.33 9.26 -7.56
CA GLY A 60 -5.47 10.14 -7.22
C GLY A 60 -6.55 9.48 -6.34
N ILE A 61 -6.14 8.50 -5.53
CA ILE A 61 -6.97 7.67 -4.64
C ILE A 61 -7.10 8.25 -3.22
N PHE A 62 -6.42 9.36 -2.95
CA PHE A 62 -6.41 10.09 -1.69
C PHE A 62 -6.73 11.57 -1.93
#